data_AF-A0A2P6PCM5-F1
#
_entry.id   AF-A0A2P6PCM5-F1
#
_cell.length_a   1.000
_cell.length_b   1.000
_cell.length_c   1.000
_cell.angle_alpha   90.00
_cell.angle_beta   90.00
_cell.angle_gamma   90.00
#
_symmetry.space_group_name_H-M   'P 1'
#
loop_
_entity.id
_entity.type
_entity.pdbx_description
1 polymer ?
#
loop_
_entity_poly.entity_id
_entity_poly.type
_entity_poly.pdbx_seq_one_letter_code
_entity_poly.pdbx_strand_id
1 'polypeptide(L)' 'MEVSEVRRTMRQPNIKKAPGCSWTELKDDVHAFINGDWVHPKTNFIYAELDSLTARLREHGYVPQL' A
#
# COMPACT_ATOMS: atom_id res chain seq x y z
N MET A 1 27.60 11.37 -3.53
CA MET A 1 26.28 11.04 -4.09
C MET A 1 25.24 11.42 -3.07
N GLU A 2 24.34 12.31 -3.45
CA GLU A 2 23.22 12.74 -2.63
C GLU A 2 22.22 11.57 -2.49
N VAL A 3 21.51 11.47 -1.36
CA VAL A 3 20.57 10.35 -1.10
C VAL A 3 19.46 10.30 -2.16
N SER A 4 19.07 11.49 -2.65
CA SER A 4 18.11 11.66 -3.73
C SER A 4 18.59 11.03 -5.06
N GLU A 5 19.87 11.17 -5.39
CA GLU A 5 20.46 10.59 -6.61
C GLU A 5 20.51 9.06 -6.55
N VAL A 6 20.88 8.50 -5.39
CA VAL A 6 20.86 7.05 -5.15
C VAL A 6 19.43 6.51 -5.32
N ARG A 7 18.44 7.17 -4.72
CA ARG A 7 17.02 6.79 -4.85
C ARG A 7 16.52 6.88 -6.29
N ARG A 8 16.95 7.90 -7.04
CA ARG A 8 16.60 8.06 -8.46
C ARG A 8 17.17 6.93 -9.31
N THR A 9 18.45 6.59 -9.13
CA THR A 9 19.08 5.47 -9.84
C THR A 9 18.37 4.16 -9.48
N MET A 10 18.07 3.94 -8.20
CA MET A 10 17.31 2.78 -7.71
C MET A 10 15.85 2.67 -8.20
N ARG A 11 15.32 3.67 -8.89
CA ARG A 11 14.00 3.64 -9.55
C ARG A 11 14.09 3.33 -11.05
N GLN A 12 15.29 3.19 -11.60
CA GLN A 12 15.45 2.85 -13.01
C GLN A 12 14.92 1.43 -13.31
N PRO A 13 14.29 1.20 -14.48
CA PRO A 13 13.63 -0.08 -14.80
C PRO A 13 14.55 -1.30 -14.80
N ASN A 14 15.86 -1.09 -14.97
CA ASN A 14 16.90 -2.11 -14.94
C ASN A 14 17.26 -2.58 -13.52
N ILE A 15 16.79 -1.88 -12.47
CA ILE A 15 16.98 -2.28 -11.07
C ILE A 15 15.67 -2.88 -10.56
N LYS A 16 15.61 -4.22 -10.54
CA LYS A 16 14.46 -4.95 -9.99
C LYS A 16 14.56 -5.02 -8.47
N LYS A 17 13.72 -4.24 -7.78
CA LYS A 17 13.47 -4.43 -6.35
C LYS A 17 12.46 -5.55 -6.17
N ALA A 18 12.71 -6.43 -5.20
CA ALA A 18 11.67 -7.34 -4.75
C ALA A 18 10.49 -6.51 -4.23
N PRO A 19 9.24 -6.82 -4.61
CA PRO A 19 8.10 -6.13 -4.06
C PRO A 19 7.99 -6.42 -2.56
N GLY A 20 7.53 -5.43 -1.80
CA GLY A 20 7.14 -5.67 -0.42
C GLY A 20 5.92 -6.61 -0.39
N CYS A 21 5.90 -7.53 0.56
CA CYS A 21 4.76 -8.40 0.81
C CYS A 21 4.39 -8.28 2.28
N SER A 22 3.10 -8.14 2.57
CA SER A 22 2.54 -8.23 3.92
C SER A 22 1.39 -9.22 3.92
N TRP A 23 1.06 -9.74 5.10
CA TRP A 23 -0.11 -10.60 5.26
C TRP A 23 -0.76 -10.36 6.62
N THR A 24 -2.03 -10.72 6.71
CA THR A 24 -2.80 -10.70 7.96
C THR A 24 -3.62 -11.99 8.07
N GLU A 25 -3.92 -12.40 9.29
CA GLU A 25 -4.68 -13.61 9.58
C GLU A 25 -6.05 -13.23 10.12
N LEU A 26 -7.11 -13.81 9.53
CA LEU A 26 -8.48 -13.56 9.93
C LEU A 26 -9.26 -14.88 9.92
N LYS A 27 -9.74 -15.31 11.10
CA LYS A 27 -10.60 -16.50 11.24
C LYS A 27 -10.05 -17.71 10.47
N ASP A 28 -8.78 -18.01 10.72
CA ASP A 28 -8.02 -19.12 10.14
C ASP A 28 -7.65 -18.98 8.64
N ASP A 29 -7.91 -17.83 8.02
CA ASP A 29 -7.49 -17.53 6.64
C ASP A 29 -6.37 -16.47 6.59
N VAL A 30 -5.40 -16.67 5.69
CA VAL A 30 -4.25 -15.76 5.51
C VAL A 30 -4.47 -14.90 4.27
N HIS A 31 -4.56 -13.60 4.48
CA HIS A 31 -4.74 -12.61 3.43
C HIS A 31 -3.40 -11.92 3.14
N ALA A 32 -2.80 -12.20 1.99
CA ALA A 32 -1.56 -11.58 1.53
C ALA A 32 -1.82 -10.37 0.63
N PHE A 33 -0.91 -9.39 0.71
CA PHE A 33 -0.90 -8.15 -0.05
C PHE A 33 0.50 -7.89 -0.59
N ILE A 34 0.63 -7.71 -1.90
CA ILE A 34 1.92 -7.43 -2.53
C ILE A 34 1.92 -5.98 -3.00
N ASN A 35 3.00 -5.27 -2.70
CA ASN A 35 3.14 -3.87 -3.05
C ASN A 35 3.06 -3.70 -4.58
N GLY A 36 2.07 -2.93 -5.03
CA GLY A 36 1.83 -2.65 -6.44
C GLY A 36 0.95 -3.67 -7.16
N ASP A 37 0.43 -4.68 -6.46
CA ASP A 37 -0.53 -5.63 -7.02
C ASP A 37 -1.98 -5.36 -6.57
N TRP A 38 -2.93 -6.01 -7.24
CA TRP A 38 -4.38 -5.92 -6.98
C TRP A 38 -5.00 -7.31 -6.90
N VAL A 39 -4.19 -8.33 -6.59
CA VAL A 39 -4.51 -9.76 -6.79
C VAL A 39 -5.51 -10.28 -5.76
N HIS A 40 -5.64 -9.61 -4.61
CA HIS A 40 -6.54 -10.05 -3.55
C HIS A 40 -8.01 -10.14 -4.05
N PRO A 41 -8.73 -11.25 -3.86
CA PRO A 41 -10.10 -11.40 -4.39
C PRO A 41 -11.09 -10.33 -3.91
N LYS A 42 -10.81 -9.74 -2.74
CA LYS A 42 -11.63 -8.67 -2.13
C LYS A 42 -11.05 -7.26 -2.30
N THR A 43 -10.08 -7.06 -3.20
CA THR A 43 -9.41 -5.77 -3.42
C THR A 43 -10.39 -4.59 -3.48
N ASN A 44 -11.42 -4.67 -4.35
CA ASN A 44 -12.40 -3.60 -4.50
C ASN A 44 -13.14 -3.26 -3.20
N PHE A 45 -13.50 -4.28 -2.42
CA PHE A 45 -14.18 -4.09 -1.14
C PHE A 45 -13.25 -3.44 -0.11
N ILE A 46 -12.00 -3.89 -0.03
CA ILE A 46 -11.01 -3.34 0.92
C ILE A 46 -10.78 -1.85 0.64
N TYR A 47 -10.57 -1.46 -0.62
CA TYR A 47 -10.36 -0.06 -0.96
C TYR A 47 -11.61 0.81 -0.74
N ALA A 48 -12.81 0.29 -1.02
CA ALA A 48 -14.05 1.00 -0.71
C ALA A 48 -14.21 1.26 0.80
N GLU A 49 -13.87 0.29 1.65
CA GLU A 49 -13.89 0.47 3.11
C GLU A 49 -12.82 1.46 3.58
N LEU A 50 -11.61 1.43 3.00
CA LEU A 50 -10.56 2.39 3.31
C LEU A 50 -10.97 3.83 2.95
N ASP A 51 -11.65 4.02 1.82
CA ASP A 51 -12.17 5.32 1.39
C ASP A 51 -13.25 5.82 2.35
N SER A 52 -14.19 4.95 2.74
CA SER A 52 -15.23 5.23 3.73
C SER A 52 -14.64 5.63 5.08
N LEU A 53 -13.65 4.87 5.58
CA LEU A 53 -12.94 5.18 6.81
C LEU A 53 -12.21 6.52 6.73
N THR A 54 -11.55 6.79 5.60
CA THR A 54 -10.85 8.05 5.37
C THR A 54 -11.82 9.24 5.35
N ALA A 55 -13.00 9.09 4.74
CA ALA A 55 -14.05 10.12 4.77
C ALA A 55 -14.49 10.42 6.20
N ARG A 56 -14.79 9.40 7.01
CA ARG A 56 -15.15 9.54 8.42
C ARG A 56 -14.03 10.18 9.24
N LEU A 57 -12.78 9.80 9.01
CA LEU A 57 -11.63 10.40 9.70
C LEU A 57 -11.54 11.90 9.40
N ARG A 58 -11.77 12.32 8.15
CA ARG A 58 -11.78 13.73 7.76
C ARG A 58 -12.90 14.52 8.44
N GLU A 59 -14.08 13.93 8.60
CA GLU A 59 -15.18 14.53 9.38
C GLU A 59 -14.78 14.80 10.85
N HIS A 60 -13.89 13.97 11.39
CA HIS A 60 -13.32 14.14 12.73
C HIS A 60 -12.03 14.98 12.77
N GLY A 61 -11.68 15.68 11.69
CA GLY A 61 -10.54 16.59 11.65
C GLY A 61 -9.20 15.95 11.30
N TYR A 62 -9.19 14.71 10.80
CA TYR A 62 -7.97 14.11 10.25
C TYR A 62 -7.53 14.85 8.99
N VAL A 63 -6.29 15.36 9.01
CA VAL A 63 -5.62 15.95 7.85
C VAL A 63 -4.48 15.01 7.43
N PRO A 64 -4.55 14.41 6.22
CA PRO A 64 -3.48 13.55 5.72
C PRO A 64 -2.15 14.30 5.62
N GLN A 65 -1.08 13.69 6.10
CA GLN A 65 0.29 14.16 5.84
C GLN A 65 0.74 13.59 4.50
N LEU A 66 0.85 14.46 3.49
CA LEU A 66 1.31 14.13 2.13
C LEU A 66 2.83 14.24 2.01
#